data_AF-A0A317ZEP8-F1
#
_entry.id   AF-A0A317ZEP8-F1
#
_cell.length_a   1.000
_cell.length_b   1.000
_cell.length_c   1.000
_cell.angle_alpha   90.00
_cell.angle_beta   90.00
_cell.angle_gamma   90.00
#
_symmetry.space_group_name_H-M   'P 1'
#
loop_
_entity.id
_entity.type
_entity.pdbx_description
1 polymer ?
#
loop_
_entity_poly.entity_id
_entity_poly.type
_entity_poly.pdbx_seq_one_letter_code
_entity_poly.pdbx_strand_id
1 'polypeptide(L)'
;MKQQSKTDVGKHSFATSIMENGYRQGFKKICFRTHDIEQLKVQFEARGLETVGPVEMTRENKKGQTIQWRLLYVANHQFDVIMPFFIEWHASDETREADLQEHFHQHLTLDMITVNTYQRQTMVDHWKQWFDMEEVESSDRYTILQTPAKKIKFKVMEDKEDGIEAVQFIDQTIDAPIAFRTRGARYQFIPPHA
;
A
#
# COMPACT_ATOMS: atom_id res chain seq x y z
N MET A 1 -8.71 -11.48 -20.05
CA MET A 1 -7.84 -11.77 -18.89
C MET A 1 -6.65 -12.70 -19.20
N LYS A 2 -6.82 -13.81 -19.96
CA LYS A 2 -5.70 -14.74 -20.30
C LYS A 2 -4.55 -14.17 -21.16
N GLN A 3 -4.73 -13.00 -21.80
CA GLN A 3 -3.70 -12.39 -22.67
C GLN A 3 -2.74 -11.46 -21.93
N GLN A 4 -3.19 -10.79 -20.86
CA GLN A 4 -2.32 -9.87 -20.10
C GLN A 4 -1.29 -10.61 -19.25
N SER A 5 -1.53 -11.86 -18.85
CA SER A 5 -0.63 -12.62 -17.96
C SER A 5 0.71 -13.02 -18.59
N LYS A 6 0.92 -12.81 -19.90
CA LYS A 6 2.18 -13.14 -20.60
C LYS A 6 3.14 -11.97 -20.74
N THR A 7 2.73 -10.74 -20.47
CA THR A 7 3.63 -9.58 -20.46
C THR A 7 4.28 -9.44 -19.08
N ASP A 8 5.45 -8.80 -18.99
CA ASP A 8 6.11 -8.57 -17.69
C ASP A 8 5.23 -7.73 -16.75
N VAL A 9 4.47 -6.77 -17.30
CA VAL A 9 3.39 -6.07 -16.59
C VAL A 9 2.37 -7.04 -16.00
N GLY A 10 1.94 -8.03 -16.79
CA GLY A 10 1.04 -9.07 -16.35
C GLY A 10 1.53 -9.79 -15.12
N LYS A 11 2.77 -10.25 -15.12
CA LYS A 11 3.38 -11.03 -14.03
C LYS A 11 3.42 -10.24 -12.71
N HIS A 12 3.70 -8.95 -12.76
CA HIS A 12 3.84 -8.13 -11.55
C HIS A 12 2.58 -7.34 -11.17
N SER A 13 1.53 -7.41 -11.99
CA SER A 13 0.27 -6.69 -11.79
C SER A 13 -0.42 -7.04 -10.47
N PHE A 14 -1.23 -6.11 -9.98
CA PHE A 14 -2.12 -6.36 -8.85
C PHE A 14 -3.00 -7.60 -9.06
N ALA A 15 -3.54 -7.80 -10.26
CA ALA A 15 -4.38 -8.95 -10.58
C ALA A 15 -3.64 -10.29 -10.41
N THR A 16 -2.37 -10.34 -10.77
CA THR A 16 -1.56 -11.57 -10.61
C THR A 16 -1.32 -11.93 -9.16
N SER A 17 -1.11 -10.95 -8.28
CA SER A 17 -1.00 -11.22 -6.84
C SER A 17 -2.25 -11.86 -6.23
N ILE A 18 -3.44 -11.61 -6.79
CA ILE A 18 -4.67 -12.28 -6.36
C ILE A 18 -4.66 -13.75 -6.79
N MET A 19 -4.20 -14.02 -8.02
CA MET A 19 -4.11 -15.38 -8.55
C MET A 19 -3.07 -16.21 -7.80
N GLU A 20 -1.90 -15.63 -7.52
CA GLU A 20 -0.80 -16.28 -6.78
C GLU A 20 -1.20 -16.58 -5.33
N ASN A 21 -1.98 -15.70 -4.69
CA ASN A 21 -2.55 -15.92 -3.37
C ASN A 21 -3.81 -16.83 -3.40
N GLY A 22 -4.01 -17.61 -4.47
CA GLY A 22 -5.09 -18.59 -4.57
C GLY A 22 -6.49 -18.02 -4.36
N TYR A 23 -6.71 -16.75 -4.74
CA TYR A 23 -7.98 -16.03 -4.53
C TYR A 23 -8.42 -15.94 -3.06
N ARG A 24 -7.51 -16.10 -2.10
CA ARG A 24 -7.81 -15.89 -0.68
C ARG A 24 -8.32 -14.47 -0.48
N GLN A 25 -9.32 -14.29 0.36
CA GLN A 25 -9.84 -12.96 0.70
C GLN A 25 -8.85 -12.21 1.62
N GLY A 26 -9.15 -10.97 1.98
CA GLY A 26 -8.30 -10.10 2.80
C GLY A 26 -7.61 -9.00 2.01
N PHE A 27 -6.76 -8.24 2.69
CA PHE A 27 -5.92 -7.23 2.05
C PHE A 27 -4.91 -7.89 1.09
N LYS A 28 -4.48 -7.14 0.05
CA LYS A 28 -3.69 -7.69 -1.06
C LYS A 28 -2.36 -6.99 -1.26
N LYS A 29 -2.39 -5.67 -1.47
CA LYS A 29 -1.20 -4.83 -1.65
C LYS A 29 -1.46 -3.43 -1.08
N ILE A 30 -0.37 -2.73 -0.82
CA ILE A 30 -0.35 -1.30 -0.49
C ILE A 30 -0.01 -0.52 -1.77
N CYS A 31 -0.66 0.62 -1.95
CA CYS A 31 -0.41 1.52 -3.08
C CYS A 31 0.07 2.88 -2.56
N PHE A 32 1.24 3.33 -3.00
CA PHE A 32 1.79 4.64 -2.64
C PHE A 32 1.64 5.63 -3.78
N ARG A 33 1.20 6.84 -3.45
CA ARG A 33 1.03 7.93 -4.41
C ARG A 33 2.37 8.65 -4.64
N THR A 34 2.69 8.95 -5.89
CA THR A 34 3.78 9.85 -6.30
C THR A 34 3.25 10.96 -7.20
N HIS A 35 3.97 12.08 -7.27
CA HIS A 35 3.75 13.15 -8.25
C HIS A 35 4.61 13.00 -9.51
N ASP A 36 5.66 12.19 -9.44
CA ASP A 36 6.58 11.96 -10.55
C ASP A 36 7.00 10.48 -10.54
N ILE A 37 6.26 9.68 -11.30
CA ILE A 37 6.47 8.23 -11.37
C ILE A 37 7.71 7.84 -12.17
N GLU A 38 8.18 8.71 -13.07
CA GLU A 38 9.39 8.48 -13.87
C GLU A 38 10.63 8.72 -13.01
N GLN A 39 10.66 9.82 -12.24
CA GLN A 39 11.72 10.06 -11.29
C GLN A 39 11.78 8.96 -10.23
N LEU A 40 10.63 8.52 -9.72
CA LEU A 40 10.55 7.45 -8.75
C LEU A 40 11.14 6.13 -9.30
N LYS A 41 10.83 5.80 -10.55
CA LYS A 41 11.42 4.65 -11.25
C LYS A 41 12.94 4.72 -11.27
N VAL A 42 13.50 5.85 -11.70
CA VAL A 42 14.96 6.06 -11.74
C VAL A 42 15.59 5.90 -10.35
N GLN A 43 14.94 6.44 -9.30
CA GLN A 43 15.42 6.30 -7.92
C GLN A 43 15.42 4.85 -7.44
N PHE A 44 14.37 4.08 -7.75
CA PHE A 44 14.30 2.67 -7.40
C PHE A 44 15.37 1.84 -8.12
N GLU A 45 15.55 2.06 -9.42
CA GLU A 45 16.58 1.37 -10.20
C GLU A 45 17.99 1.70 -9.68
N ALA A 46 18.25 2.95 -9.30
CA ALA A 46 19.51 3.35 -8.66
C ALA A 46 19.73 2.71 -7.28
N ARG A 47 18.65 2.33 -6.59
CA ARG A 47 18.67 1.58 -5.31
C ARG A 47 18.73 0.06 -5.51
N GLY A 48 18.88 -0.40 -6.75
CA GLY A 48 19.00 -1.82 -7.09
C GLY A 48 17.66 -2.57 -7.20
N LEU A 49 16.53 -1.85 -7.23
CA LEU A 49 15.22 -2.44 -7.45
C LEU A 49 14.93 -2.59 -8.94
N GLU A 50 14.45 -3.76 -9.35
CA GLU A 50 13.86 -3.95 -10.67
C GLU A 50 12.41 -3.43 -10.67
N THR A 51 12.04 -2.67 -11.69
CA THR A 51 10.69 -2.08 -11.78
C THR A 51 9.99 -2.44 -13.08
N VAL A 52 8.66 -2.45 -13.06
CA VAL A 52 7.80 -2.72 -14.22
C VAL A 52 6.77 -1.60 -14.35
N GLY A 53 6.85 -0.89 -15.47
CA GLY A 53 6.06 0.31 -15.76
C GLY A 53 6.94 1.53 -16.09
N PRO A 54 6.39 2.75 -16.08
CA PRO A 54 4.99 3.05 -15.74
C PRO A 54 3.99 2.44 -16.73
N VAL A 55 2.80 2.07 -16.24
CA VAL A 55 1.72 1.46 -17.03
C VAL A 55 0.52 2.38 -17.02
N GLU A 56 0.09 2.81 -18.21
CA GLU A 56 -1.11 3.62 -18.39
C GLU A 56 -2.38 2.82 -18.07
N MET A 57 -3.24 3.40 -17.25
CA MET A 57 -4.47 2.79 -16.78
C MET A 57 -5.63 3.79 -16.85
N THR A 58 -6.81 3.30 -17.20
CA THR A 58 -8.00 4.13 -17.30
C THR A 58 -9.23 3.39 -16.80
N ARG A 59 -10.22 4.11 -16.25
CA ARG A 59 -11.59 3.61 -16.12
C ARG A 59 -12.59 4.71 -16.39
N GLU A 60 -13.76 4.32 -16.89
CA GLU A 60 -14.92 5.21 -16.95
C GLU A 60 -15.70 5.12 -15.63
N ASN A 61 -16.10 6.27 -15.08
CA ASN A 61 -16.96 6.32 -13.91
C ASN A 61 -18.45 6.24 -14.29
N LYS A 62 -19.35 6.16 -13.30
CA LYS A 62 -20.81 6.08 -13.56
C LYS A 62 -21.39 7.31 -14.27
N LYS A 63 -20.66 8.43 -14.27
CA LYS A 63 -21.02 9.70 -14.94
C LYS A 63 -20.47 9.77 -16.38
N GLY A 64 -19.83 8.71 -16.88
CA GLY A 64 -19.20 8.67 -18.21
C GLY A 64 -17.85 9.38 -18.30
N GLN A 65 -17.29 9.85 -17.18
CA GLN A 65 -16.01 10.55 -17.17
C GLN A 65 -14.87 9.53 -17.12
N THR A 66 -13.85 9.72 -17.95
CA THR A 66 -12.65 8.90 -17.96
C THR A 66 -11.67 9.38 -16.88
N ILE A 67 -11.30 8.47 -15.97
CA ILE A 67 -10.25 8.68 -14.96
C ILE A 67 -9.01 7.94 -15.44
N GLN A 68 -7.84 8.59 -15.37
CA GLN A 68 -6.57 8.06 -15.86
C GLN A 68 -5.49 8.12 -14.77
N TRP A 69 -4.61 7.13 -14.75
CA TRP A 69 -3.47 7.04 -13.83
C TRP A 69 -2.37 6.16 -14.42
N ARG A 70 -1.16 6.30 -13.89
CA ARG A 70 0.00 5.46 -14.20
C ARG A 70 0.35 4.59 -13.01
N LEU A 71 0.73 3.34 -13.26
CA LEU A 71 1.17 2.40 -12.21
C LEU A 71 2.63 1.97 -12.40
N LEU A 72 3.38 1.87 -11.31
CA LEU A 72 4.72 1.32 -11.29
C LEU A 72 4.78 0.19 -10.26
N TYR A 73 5.26 -0.97 -10.68
CA TYR A 73 5.41 -2.15 -9.84
C TYR A 73 6.89 -2.38 -9.54
N VAL A 74 7.21 -2.82 -8.32
CA VAL A 74 8.54 -3.34 -8.00
C VAL A 74 8.53 -4.85 -8.23
N ALA A 75 9.46 -5.35 -9.06
CA ALA A 75 9.58 -6.76 -9.36
C ALA A 75 10.26 -7.47 -8.19
N ASN A 76 9.58 -8.48 -7.65
CA ASN A 76 9.88 -9.02 -6.32
C ASN A 76 10.75 -10.29 -6.32
N HIS A 77 11.54 -10.54 -7.36
CA HIS A 77 12.15 -11.85 -7.56
C HIS A 77 13.21 -12.24 -6.51
N GLN A 78 13.71 -11.28 -5.74
CA GLN A 78 14.80 -11.50 -4.78
C GLN A 78 14.37 -11.40 -3.32
N PHE A 79 13.17 -10.88 -3.04
CA PHE A 79 12.78 -10.49 -1.70
C PHE A 79 11.40 -11.07 -1.41
N ASP A 80 11.35 -12.13 -0.62
CA ASP A 80 10.09 -12.75 -0.23
C ASP A 80 9.39 -11.90 0.86
N VAL A 81 9.09 -10.65 0.54
CA VAL A 81 8.42 -9.67 1.39
C VAL A 81 7.33 -8.98 0.61
N ILE A 82 6.31 -8.46 1.29
CA ILE A 82 5.27 -7.66 0.64
C ILE A 82 5.89 -6.38 0.09
N MET A 83 5.72 -6.19 -1.22
CA MET A 83 6.13 -4.96 -1.91
C MET A 83 4.91 -4.09 -2.25
N PRO A 84 4.95 -2.79 -1.92
CA PRO A 84 3.96 -1.84 -2.41
C PRO A 84 4.10 -1.69 -3.93
N PHE A 85 3.05 -1.14 -4.55
CA PHE A 85 3.13 -0.58 -5.89
C PHE A 85 2.81 0.91 -5.84
N PHE A 86 3.05 1.62 -6.93
CA PHE A 86 2.99 3.07 -6.96
C PHE A 86 2.00 3.56 -8.00
N ILE A 87 1.33 4.66 -7.67
CA ILE A 87 0.34 5.32 -8.53
C ILE A 87 0.66 6.79 -8.69
N GLU A 88 0.51 7.27 -9.91
CA GLU A 88 0.46 8.69 -10.22
C GLU A 88 -0.86 8.98 -10.94
N TRP A 89 -1.64 9.91 -10.40
CA TRP A 89 -2.89 10.33 -11.01
C TRP A 89 -2.60 11.32 -12.13
N HIS A 90 -3.34 11.21 -13.24
CA HIS A 90 -3.22 12.19 -14.32
C HIS A 90 -3.82 13.55 -13.94
N ALA A 91 -4.88 13.56 -13.12
CA ALA A 91 -5.44 14.78 -12.57
C ALA A 91 -4.53 15.36 -11.48
N SER A 92 -4.51 16.70 -11.34
CA SER A 92 -3.81 17.34 -10.22
C SER A 92 -4.44 16.93 -8.89
N ASP A 93 -3.68 17.07 -7.80
CA ASP A 93 -4.21 16.70 -6.49
C ASP A 93 -5.38 17.61 -6.07
N GLU A 94 -5.38 18.89 -6.43
CA GLU A 94 -6.48 19.82 -6.14
C GLU A 94 -7.77 19.40 -6.85
N THR A 95 -7.68 19.08 -8.15
CA THR A 95 -8.84 18.58 -8.92
C THR A 95 -9.32 17.26 -8.35
N ARG A 96 -8.41 16.33 -8.09
CA ARG A 96 -8.75 15.00 -7.55
C ARG A 96 -9.37 15.10 -6.16
N GLU A 97 -8.89 16.00 -5.32
CA GLU A 97 -9.42 16.22 -3.97
C GLU A 97 -10.82 16.81 -4.03
N ALA A 98 -11.03 17.86 -4.84
CA ALA A 98 -12.33 18.46 -5.05
C ALA A 98 -13.37 17.45 -5.59
N ASP A 99 -12.97 16.63 -6.57
CA ASP A 99 -13.83 15.60 -7.16
C ASP A 99 -14.25 14.50 -6.17
N LEU A 100 -13.43 14.24 -5.14
CA LEU A 100 -13.66 13.19 -4.15
C LEU A 100 -14.17 13.72 -2.80
N GLN A 101 -14.24 15.05 -2.64
CA GLN A 101 -14.54 15.70 -1.35
C GLN A 101 -15.85 15.21 -0.74
N GLU A 102 -16.89 15.00 -1.55
CA GLU A 102 -18.20 14.51 -1.10
C GLU A 102 -18.17 13.06 -0.57
N HIS A 103 -17.12 12.31 -0.87
CA HIS A 103 -16.94 10.91 -0.47
C HIS A 103 -15.96 10.74 0.70
N PHE A 104 -15.33 11.82 1.18
CA PHE A 104 -14.40 11.73 2.30
C PHE A 104 -15.14 11.67 3.64
N HIS A 105 -14.86 10.60 4.38
CA HIS A 105 -15.29 10.45 5.76
C HIS A 105 -14.27 11.16 6.68
N GLN A 106 -14.39 12.48 6.82
CA GLN A 106 -13.40 13.33 7.51
C GLN A 106 -13.17 13.00 9.00
N HIS A 107 -14.09 12.28 9.62
CA HIS A 107 -13.95 11.79 11.00
C HIS A 107 -12.98 10.59 11.11
N LEU A 108 -12.60 9.97 9.98
CA LEU A 108 -11.67 8.84 9.92
C LEU A 108 -10.31 9.29 9.38
N THR A 109 -9.25 8.95 10.10
CA THR A 109 -7.87 9.14 9.65
C THR A 109 -7.16 7.79 9.67
N LEU A 110 -6.56 7.38 8.56
CA LEU A 110 -5.69 6.20 8.54
C LEU A 110 -4.44 6.49 9.38
N ASP A 111 -4.16 5.67 10.38
CA ASP A 111 -3.03 5.87 11.31
C ASP A 111 -1.93 4.83 11.08
N MET A 112 -2.30 3.55 11.04
CA MET A 112 -1.32 2.47 11.02
C MET A 112 -1.79 1.28 10.18
N ILE A 113 -0.86 0.66 9.46
CA ILE A 113 -1.05 -0.62 8.79
C ILE A 113 -0.14 -1.64 9.47
N THR A 114 -0.70 -2.77 9.87
CA THR A 114 0.07 -3.89 10.43
C THR A 114 0.37 -4.91 9.33
N VAL A 115 1.65 -5.21 9.16
CA VAL A 115 2.17 -6.17 8.19
C VAL A 115 2.87 -7.29 8.93
N ASN A 116 2.52 -8.52 8.58
CA ASN A 116 3.19 -9.72 9.05
C ASN A 116 4.20 -10.15 8.00
N THR A 117 5.36 -10.61 8.46
CA THR A 117 6.35 -11.21 7.58
C THR A 117 7.21 -12.23 8.32
N TYR A 118 7.71 -13.23 7.62
CA TYR A 118 8.63 -14.21 8.20
C TYR A 118 10.10 -13.72 8.22
N GLN A 119 10.40 -12.57 7.61
CA GLN A 119 11.72 -11.92 7.62
C GLN A 119 11.64 -10.47 8.08
N ARG A 120 11.21 -10.24 9.33
CA ARG A 120 10.96 -8.88 9.85
C ARG A 120 12.14 -7.93 9.64
N GLN A 121 13.35 -8.33 10.03
CA GLN A 121 14.52 -7.45 9.93
C GLN A 121 14.85 -7.11 8.46
N THR A 122 14.80 -8.10 7.57
CA THR A 122 15.00 -7.89 6.13
C THR A 122 13.98 -6.92 5.55
N MET A 123 12.69 -7.08 5.86
CA MET A 123 11.65 -6.14 5.40
C MET A 123 11.90 -4.73 5.94
N VAL A 124 12.25 -4.60 7.23
CA VAL A 124 12.53 -3.31 7.87
C VAL A 124 13.69 -2.59 7.19
N ASP A 125 14.82 -3.26 7.01
CA ASP A 125 16.03 -2.66 6.42
C ASP A 125 15.78 -2.24 4.96
N HIS A 126 15.11 -3.11 4.20
CA HIS A 126 14.71 -2.83 2.83
C HIS A 126 13.73 -1.67 2.72
N TRP A 127 12.70 -1.59 3.57
CA TRP A 127 11.73 -0.50 3.51
C TRP A 127 12.34 0.85 3.93
N LYS A 128 13.31 0.84 4.85
CA LYS A 128 14.13 2.01 5.18
C LYS A 128 14.96 2.45 3.98
N GLN A 129 15.66 1.53 3.33
CA GLN A 129 16.52 1.81 2.18
C GLN A 129 15.74 2.25 0.93
N TRP A 130 14.64 1.59 0.62
CA TRP A 130 13.94 1.76 -0.65
C TRP A 130 12.87 2.82 -0.63
N PHE A 131 12.19 3.01 0.50
CA PHE A 131 11.05 3.92 0.62
C PHE A 131 11.31 5.08 1.58
N ASP A 132 12.57 5.26 2.00
CA ASP A 132 13.04 6.31 2.89
C ASP A 132 12.25 6.35 4.22
N MET A 133 11.78 5.18 4.68
CA MET A 133 11.03 5.11 5.93
C MET A 133 11.96 5.22 7.14
N GLU A 134 11.45 5.83 8.21
CA GLU A 134 12.17 5.97 9.47
C GLU A 134 11.64 4.98 10.50
N GLU A 135 12.54 4.37 11.26
CA GLU A 135 12.16 3.54 12.40
C GLU A 135 11.85 4.45 13.60
N VAL A 136 10.64 4.36 14.12
CA VAL A 136 10.17 5.21 15.23
C VAL A 136 10.04 4.45 16.54
N GLU A 137 9.85 3.13 16.47
CA GLU A 137 9.75 2.27 17.64
C GLU A 137 10.14 0.85 17.27
N SER A 138 10.82 0.14 18.17
CA SER A 138 11.18 -1.26 17.97
C SER A 138 11.14 -2.02 19.27
N SER A 139 10.76 -3.29 19.18
CA SER A 139 10.70 -4.24 20.29
C SER A 139 11.08 -5.63 19.80
N ASP A 140 11.16 -6.59 20.72
CA ASP A 140 11.38 -8.00 20.38
C ASP A 140 10.27 -8.57 19.48
N ARG A 141 9.08 -7.96 19.45
CA ARG A 141 7.89 -8.50 18.74
C ARG A 141 7.51 -7.75 17.47
N TYR A 142 7.91 -6.49 17.34
CA TYR A 142 7.55 -5.66 16.19
C TYR A 142 8.52 -4.50 16.00
N THR A 143 8.48 -3.91 14.81
CA THR A 143 9.14 -2.65 14.47
C THR A 143 8.12 -1.73 13.82
N ILE A 144 8.06 -0.47 14.21
CA ILE A 144 7.20 0.55 13.60
C ILE A 144 8.06 1.43 12.71
N LEU A 145 7.73 1.44 11.42
CA LEU A 145 8.25 2.36 10.43
C LEU A 145 7.27 3.51 10.20
N GLN A 146 7.76 4.69 9.91
CA GLN A 146 6.97 5.85 9.53
C GLN A 146 7.35 6.32 8.13
N THR A 147 6.35 6.70 7.33
CA THR A 147 6.59 7.23 5.99
C THR A 147 7.29 8.60 6.03
N PRO A 148 8.03 9.01 4.98
CA PRO A 148 8.67 10.33 4.94
C PRO A 148 7.71 11.50 5.18
N ALA A 149 6.47 11.37 4.70
CA ALA A 149 5.42 12.37 4.89
C ALA A 149 4.85 12.40 6.32
N LYS A 150 5.27 11.48 7.19
CA LYS A 150 4.85 11.32 8.60
C LYS A 150 3.34 11.13 8.78
N LYS A 151 2.64 10.69 7.73
CA LYS A 151 1.19 10.51 7.74
C LYS A 151 0.75 9.13 8.22
N ILE A 152 1.49 8.07 7.84
CA ILE A 152 1.09 6.68 8.07
C ILE A 152 2.25 5.93 8.73
N LYS A 153 1.92 5.05 9.68
CA LYS A 153 2.86 4.10 10.30
C LYS A 153 2.66 2.69 9.75
N PHE A 154 3.74 1.92 9.69
CA PHE A 154 3.74 0.50 9.37
C PHE A 154 4.30 -0.30 10.54
N LYS A 155 3.45 -1.10 11.18
CA LYS A 155 3.86 -2.03 12.22
C LYS A 155 4.22 -3.36 11.57
N VAL A 156 5.51 -3.64 11.48
CA VAL A 156 6.05 -4.89 10.94
C VAL A 156 6.19 -5.90 12.09
N MET A 157 5.51 -7.03 11.98
CA MET A 157 5.53 -8.12 12.96
C MET A 157 6.10 -9.38 12.32
N GLU A 158 6.77 -10.18 13.14
CA GLU A 158 7.25 -11.50 12.70
C GLU A 158 6.13 -12.53 12.81
N ASP A 159 5.85 -13.24 11.71
CA ASP A 159 4.84 -14.31 11.64
C ASP A 159 5.22 -15.36 10.58
N LYS A 160 4.48 -16.46 10.51
CA LYS A 160 4.73 -17.56 9.57
C LYS A 160 4.29 -17.29 8.13
N GLU A 161 3.42 -16.29 7.94
CA GLU A 161 2.90 -15.92 6.63
C GLU A 161 3.12 -14.42 6.40
N ASP A 162 3.51 -14.05 5.19
CA ASP A 162 3.50 -12.65 4.78
C ASP A 162 2.07 -12.19 4.51
N GLY A 163 1.68 -11.06 5.10
CA GLY A 163 0.32 -10.55 4.95
C GLY A 163 0.15 -9.13 5.46
N ILE A 164 -0.87 -8.44 4.95
CA ILE A 164 -1.37 -7.24 5.62
C ILE A 164 -2.44 -7.73 6.61
N GLU A 165 -2.11 -7.70 7.90
CA GLU A 165 -2.95 -8.24 8.96
C GLU A 165 -4.06 -7.27 9.36
N ALA A 166 -3.75 -5.99 9.51
CA ALA A 166 -4.72 -5.00 10.00
C ALA A 166 -4.51 -3.60 9.44
N VAL A 167 -5.61 -2.85 9.37
CA VAL A 167 -5.62 -1.41 9.10
C VAL A 167 -6.29 -0.70 10.27
N GLN A 168 -5.57 0.23 10.88
CA GLN A 168 -6.02 1.04 12.03
C GLN A 168 -6.35 2.46 11.59
N PHE A 169 -7.52 2.91 11.98
CA PHE A 169 -8.00 4.27 11.83
C PHE A 169 -8.13 4.95 13.20
N ILE A 170 -7.84 6.24 13.25
CA ILE A 170 -8.36 7.13 14.28
C ILE A 170 -9.76 7.54 13.86
N ASP A 171 -10.73 7.34 14.75
CA ASP A 171 -12.14 7.69 14.54
C ASP A 171 -12.59 8.69 15.59
N GLN A 172 -12.97 9.89 15.15
CA GLN A 172 -13.39 10.99 16.02
C GLN A 172 -14.79 10.79 16.63
N THR A 173 -15.52 9.73 16.25
CA THR A 173 -16.92 9.50 16.65
C THR A 173 -17.11 8.44 17.72
N ILE A 174 -16.03 7.79 18.16
CA ILE A 174 -16.07 6.70 19.15
C ILE A 174 -15.32 7.10 20.43
N ASP A 175 -15.76 6.56 21.56
CA ASP A 175 -15.12 6.78 22.87
C ASP A 175 -14.29 5.58 23.36
N ALA A 176 -14.35 4.45 22.64
CA ALA A 176 -13.63 3.23 22.97
C ALA A 176 -13.16 2.49 21.71
N PRO A 177 -12.03 1.77 21.74
CA PRO A 177 -11.54 1.03 20.58
C PRO A 177 -12.52 -0.03 20.09
N ILE A 178 -12.66 -0.13 18.77
CA ILE A 178 -13.50 -1.13 18.09
C ILE A 178 -12.64 -1.87 17.07
N ALA A 179 -12.82 -3.18 16.96
CA ALA A 179 -12.21 -3.96 15.89
C ALA A 179 -13.19 -5.00 15.36
N PHE A 180 -13.17 -5.20 14.05
CA PHE A 180 -13.91 -6.29 13.42
C PHE A 180 -13.11 -6.91 12.29
N ARG A 181 -13.42 -8.18 12.01
CA ARG A 181 -12.91 -8.90 10.85
C ARG A 181 -14.03 -9.15 9.87
N THR A 182 -13.78 -8.88 8.61
CA THR A 182 -14.69 -9.22 7.52
C THR A 182 -13.88 -9.62 6.31
N ARG A 183 -14.30 -10.71 5.64
CA ARG A 183 -13.68 -11.16 4.38
C ARG A 183 -12.15 -11.25 4.45
N GLY A 184 -11.60 -11.80 5.54
CA GLY A 184 -10.15 -11.95 5.73
C GLY A 184 -9.36 -10.66 6.00
N ALA A 185 -10.03 -9.52 6.19
CA ALA A 185 -9.41 -8.25 6.53
C ALA A 185 -9.82 -7.83 7.96
N ARG A 186 -8.87 -7.29 8.72
CA ARG A 186 -9.11 -6.72 10.07
C ARG A 186 -9.05 -5.21 10.02
N TYR A 187 -10.12 -4.58 10.50
CA TYR A 187 -10.20 -3.13 10.66
C TYR A 187 -10.21 -2.81 12.15
N GLN A 188 -9.43 -1.81 12.54
CA GLN A 188 -9.31 -1.33 13.91
C GLN A 188 -9.61 0.17 13.92
N PHE A 189 -10.36 0.62 14.91
CA PHE A 189 -10.74 2.01 15.11
C PHE A 189 -10.38 2.37 16.54
N ILE A 190 -9.64 3.47 16.73
CA ILE A 190 -9.26 3.99 18.04
C ILE A 190 -9.75 5.43 18.20
N PRO A 191 -10.15 5.85 19.42
CA PRO A 191 -10.46 7.26 19.67
C PRO A 191 -9.20 8.14 19.52
N PRO A 192 -9.33 9.47 19.29
CA PRO A 192 -8.19 10.37 19.08
C PRO A 192 -7.21 10.48 20.27
N HIS A 193 -7.62 10.05 21.46
CA HIS A 193 -6.87 10.17 22.70
C HIS A 193 -6.55 8.81 23.35
N ALA A 194 -6.51 7.73 22.54
CA ALA A 194 -6.16 6.38 22.99
C ALA A 194 -4.68 6.23 23.38
#